data_AF-W1DUR0-F1
#
_entry.id   AF-W1DUR0-F1
#
_cell.length_a   1.000
_cell.length_b   1.000
_cell.length_c   1.000
_cell.angle_alpha   90.00
_cell.angle_beta   90.00
_cell.angle_gamma   90.00
#
_symmetry.space_group_name_H-M   'P 1'
#
loop_
_entity.id
_entity.type
_entity.pdbx_description
1 polymer ?
#
loop_
_entity_poly.entity_id
_entity_poly.type
_entity_poly.pdbx_seq_one_letter_code
_entity_poly.pdbx_strand_id
1 'polypeptide(L)'
;MYSLKTTAGDGYIYALIEHQSTPDRHMAFRLMRYAIAAMQRHLDAGHDRLPLVIPVLFYHGLVSPYPFSLRWLDEFIAPELAGHLYHGAFPLADITVIPDDEIATHQRMATLELLQKHIRQRDLAQLLDKLSELLLTGLATESQVQALMHYLVQAGNTREPIKFIRELALRTPQHKETLMTIAEYLEQQGLERGLAQGRQEGRQEGRKEEAQRIAVAMLHSGLPRDLVARLTGLTEQELTPLAD
;
A
#
# COMPACT_ATOMS: atom_id res chain seq x y z
N MET A 1 21.73 4.17 27.04
CA MET A 1 22.19 4.41 25.67
C MET A 1 23.09 5.61 25.73
N TYR A 2 24.40 5.40 25.60
CA TYR A 2 25.38 6.49 25.56
C TYR A 2 25.70 6.80 24.11
N SER A 3 25.71 8.08 23.73
CA SER A 3 26.13 8.55 22.41
C SER A 3 27.55 9.08 22.51
N LEU A 4 28.40 8.66 21.57
CA LEU A 4 29.77 9.14 21.43
C LEU A 4 29.97 9.66 20.00
N LYS A 5 30.69 10.78 19.84
CA LYS A 5 31.14 11.28 18.53
C LYS A 5 32.43 10.58 18.10
N THR A 6 32.54 10.27 16.81
CA THR A 6 33.71 9.59 16.24
C THR A 6 34.76 10.57 15.71
N THR A 7 36.00 10.10 15.55
CA THR A 7 37.10 10.87 14.92
C THR A 7 36.97 10.97 13.40
N ALA A 8 36.13 10.14 12.77
CA ALA A 8 35.93 10.10 11.32
C ALA A 8 34.79 11.00 10.81
N GLY A 9 34.16 11.78 11.70
CA GLY A 9 33.06 12.69 11.38
C GLY A 9 31.89 12.59 12.36
N ASP A 10 30.79 13.28 12.03
CA ASP A 10 29.53 13.16 12.78
C ASP A 10 28.97 11.73 12.63
N GLY A 11 29.13 10.95 13.69
CA GLY A 11 28.66 9.58 13.78
C GLY A 11 28.37 9.27 15.24
N TYR A 12 27.30 8.53 15.48
CA TYR A 12 26.87 8.12 16.80
C TYR A 12 27.24 6.65 17.01
N ILE A 13 28.06 6.38 18.02
CA ILE A 13 28.22 5.02 18.55
C ILE A 13 27.31 4.88 19.77
N TYR A 14 26.46 3.86 19.75
CA TYR A 14 25.60 3.52 20.88
C TYR A 14 26.05 2.23 21.53
N ALA A 15 26.44 2.31 22.79
CA ALA A 15 26.63 1.12 23.62
C ALA A 15 25.27 0.70 24.21
N LEU A 16 24.82 -0.50 23.85
CA LEU A 16 23.70 -1.18 24.48
C LEU A 16 24.28 -2.20 25.46
N ILE A 17 24.10 -1.96 26.75
CA ILE A 17 24.62 -2.84 27.79
C ILE A 17 23.44 -3.53 28.46
N GLU A 18 23.43 -4.85 28.40
CA GLU A 18 22.47 -5.71 29.08
C GLU A 18 23.17 -6.44 30.22
N HIS A 19 22.56 -6.47 31.40
CA HIS A 19 23.15 -7.09 32.59
C HIS A 19 22.34 -8.32 33.03
N GLN A 20 22.99 -9.47 33.19
CA GLN A 20 22.33 -10.73 33.54
C GLN A 20 23.16 -11.58 34.53
N SER A 21 22.49 -12.17 35.51
CA SER A 21 23.04 -13.16 36.45
C SER A 21 22.64 -14.60 36.13
N THR A 22 21.59 -14.79 35.33
CA THR A 22 21.13 -16.11 34.87
C THR A 22 21.37 -16.22 33.36
N PRO A 23 21.96 -17.31 32.87
CA PRO A 23 22.21 -17.45 31.44
C PRO A 23 20.89 -17.65 30.67
N ASP A 24 20.76 -16.98 29.53
CA ASP A 24 19.56 -17.03 28.68
C ASP A 24 19.95 -17.46 27.26
N ARG A 25 19.32 -18.54 26.79
CA ARG A 25 19.65 -19.17 25.51
C ARG A 25 19.49 -18.22 24.32
N HIS A 26 18.55 -17.27 24.39
CA HIS A 26 18.19 -16.38 23.28
C HIS A 26 18.78 -14.96 23.44
N MET A 27 19.87 -14.84 24.20
CA MET A 27 20.47 -13.53 24.50
C MET A 27 20.98 -12.81 23.28
N ALA A 28 21.55 -13.53 22.34
CA ALA A 28 22.11 -12.94 21.12
C ALA A 28 21.00 -12.31 20.28
N PHE A 29 19.89 -13.02 20.05
CA PHE A 29 18.72 -12.49 19.35
C PHE A 29 18.09 -11.30 20.11
N ARG A 30 18.03 -11.38 21.44
CA ARG A 30 17.49 -10.28 22.28
C ARG A 30 18.32 -9.01 22.13
N LEU A 31 19.64 -9.13 22.19
CA LEU A 31 20.57 -8.01 21.96
C LEU A 31 20.43 -7.43 20.55
N MET A 32 20.28 -8.28 19.53
CA MET A 32 20.06 -7.81 18.15
C MET A 32 18.76 -7.02 18.02
N ARG A 33 17.67 -7.52 18.63
CA ARG A 33 16.38 -6.81 18.66
C ARG A 33 16.50 -5.43 19.30
N TYR A 34 17.23 -5.32 20.41
CA TYR A 34 17.47 -4.03 21.06
C TYR A 34 18.34 -3.11 20.20
N ALA A 35 19.36 -3.63 19.50
CA ALA A 35 20.18 -2.86 18.59
C ALA A 35 19.35 -2.29 17.43
N ILE A 36 18.51 -3.10 16.79
CA ILE A 36 17.59 -2.67 15.74
C ILE A 36 16.59 -1.62 16.27
N ALA A 37 16.05 -1.81 17.47
CA ALA A 37 15.15 -0.82 18.08
C ALA A 37 15.85 0.53 18.34
N ALA A 38 17.12 0.51 18.75
CA ALA A 38 17.92 1.72 18.92
C ALA A 38 18.21 2.42 17.58
N MET A 39 18.52 1.65 16.53
CA MET A 39 18.67 2.12 15.16
C MET A 39 17.39 2.78 14.63
N GLN A 40 16.23 2.15 14.83
CA GLN A 40 14.94 2.70 14.43
C GLN A 40 14.64 4.03 15.11
N ARG A 41 14.80 4.11 16.44
CA ARG A 41 14.60 5.37 17.19
C ARG A 41 15.48 6.50 16.70
N HIS A 42 16.67 6.20 16.18
CA HIS A 42 17.56 7.21 15.60
C HIS A 42 16.97 7.75 14.29
N LEU A 43 16.44 6.90 13.40
CA LEU A 43 15.73 7.35 12.19
C LEU A 43 14.47 8.14 12.55
N ASP A 44 13.68 7.67 13.51
CA ASP A 44 12.46 8.35 13.97
C ASP A 44 12.73 9.76 14.54
N ALA A 45 13.95 10.00 15.04
CA ALA A 45 14.40 11.31 15.50
C ALA A 45 14.78 12.29 14.36
N GLY A 46 14.61 11.88 13.10
CA GLY A 46 14.86 12.70 11.91
C GLY A 46 16.25 12.58 11.31
N HIS A 47 17.06 11.62 11.78
CA HIS A 47 18.36 11.32 11.16
C HIS A 47 18.18 10.49 9.88
N ASP A 48 19.06 10.71 8.90
CA ASP A 48 18.98 10.11 7.56
C ASP A 48 19.80 8.83 7.39
N ARG A 49 20.62 8.47 8.39
CA ARG A 49 21.50 7.29 8.39
C ARG A 49 21.43 6.53 9.70
N LEU A 50 21.71 5.22 9.63
CA LEU A 50 21.79 4.38 10.83
C LEU A 50 23.07 4.65 11.64
N PRO A 51 22.97 4.62 12.98
CA PRO A 51 24.15 4.69 13.84
C PRO A 51 24.73 3.29 14.06
N LEU A 52 26.01 3.22 14.47
CA LEU A 52 26.60 1.96 14.89
C LEU A 52 26.15 1.64 16.32
N VAL A 53 25.43 0.53 16.51
CA VAL A 53 25.03 0.06 17.84
C VAL A 53 25.85 -1.17 18.21
N ILE A 54 26.55 -1.08 19.34
CA ILE A 54 27.39 -2.15 19.88
C ILE A 54 26.64 -2.81 21.05
N PRO A 55 26.05 -4.00 20.84
CA PRO A 55 25.47 -4.77 21.93
C PRO A 55 26.58 -5.41 22.78
N VAL A 56 26.48 -5.24 24.09
CA VAL A 56 27.40 -5.80 25.09
C VAL A 56 26.58 -6.52 26.15
N LEU A 57 26.84 -7.81 26.33
CA LEU A 57 26.33 -8.56 27.47
C LEU A 57 27.31 -8.46 28.63
N PHE A 58 26.85 -7.90 29.74
CA PHE A 58 27.54 -7.95 31.02
C PHE A 58 26.97 -9.11 31.86
N TYR A 59 27.66 -10.24 31.82
CA TYR A 59 27.26 -11.47 32.52
C TYR A 59 28.11 -11.72 33.76
N HIS A 60 27.47 -12.01 34.90
CA HIS A 60 28.13 -12.32 36.18
C HIS A 60 27.46 -13.48 36.93
N GLY A 61 26.90 -14.43 36.17
CA GLY A 61 26.23 -15.59 36.76
C GLY A 61 27.15 -16.67 37.31
N LEU A 62 26.56 -17.61 38.04
CA LEU A 62 27.27 -18.75 38.63
C LEU A 62 27.74 -19.79 37.59
N VAL A 63 27.07 -19.86 36.43
CA VAL A 63 27.44 -20.78 35.34
C VAL A 63 28.51 -20.11 34.49
N SER A 64 29.76 -20.56 34.60
CA SER A 64 30.91 -19.96 33.92
C SER A 64 31.73 -21.01 33.15
N PRO A 65 32.16 -20.73 31.91
CA PRO A 65 31.85 -19.52 31.12
C PRO A 65 30.37 -19.45 30.69
N TYR A 66 29.94 -18.29 30.19
CA TYR A 66 28.58 -18.12 29.66
C TYR A 66 28.28 -19.23 28.62
N PRO A 67 27.19 -20.01 28.77
CA PRO A 67 27.07 -21.29 28.06
C PRO A 67 26.45 -21.19 26.65
N PHE A 68 25.99 -20.01 26.21
CA PHE A 68 25.28 -19.84 24.94
C PHE A 68 26.04 -18.92 23.97
N SER A 69 25.83 -19.11 22.67
CA SER A 69 26.45 -18.25 21.66
C SER A 69 25.92 -16.81 21.77
N LEU A 70 26.82 -15.84 21.55
CA LEU A 70 26.46 -14.42 21.37
C LEU A 70 26.37 -14.00 19.90
N ARG A 71 26.57 -14.94 18.97
CA ARG A 71 26.30 -14.75 17.54
C ARG A 71 24.86 -15.14 17.26
N TRP A 72 23.98 -14.15 17.09
CA TRP A 72 22.53 -14.36 16.91
C TRP A 72 22.17 -15.28 15.73
N LEU A 73 23.04 -15.37 14.72
CA LEU A 73 22.87 -16.27 13.57
C LEU A 73 22.95 -17.76 13.95
N ASP A 74 23.57 -18.10 15.07
CA ASP A 74 23.64 -19.48 15.56
C ASP A 74 22.29 -20.00 16.07
N GLU A 75 21.32 -19.09 16.27
CA GLU A 75 19.98 -19.46 16.72
C GLU A 75 19.08 -19.95 15.57
N PHE A 76 19.50 -19.80 14.31
CA PHE A 76 18.76 -20.36 13.17
C PHE A 76 18.96 -21.86 13.04
N ILE A 77 17.94 -22.55 12.50
CA ILE A 77 18.04 -23.98 12.13
C ILE A 77 19.19 -24.22 11.13
N ALA A 78 19.45 -23.25 10.24
CA ALA A 78 20.54 -23.28 9.26
C ALA A 78 21.41 -22.00 9.36
N PRO A 79 22.39 -21.95 10.27
CA PRO A 79 23.20 -20.74 10.52
C PRO A 79 23.99 -20.25 9.31
N GLU A 80 24.48 -21.15 8.45
CA GLU A 80 25.22 -20.77 7.23
C GLU A 80 24.32 -20.04 6.22
N LEU A 81 23.08 -20.54 6.03
CA LEU A 81 22.11 -19.89 5.15
C LEU A 81 21.69 -18.52 5.71
N ALA A 82 21.47 -18.43 7.02
CA ALA A 82 21.20 -17.15 7.67
C ALA A 82 22.39 -16.17 7.51
N GLY A 83 23.62 -16.68 7.61
CA GLY A 83 24.83 -15.91 7.36
C GLY A 83 24.86 -15.29 5.96
N HIS A 84 24.57 -16.07 4.92
CA HIS A 84 24.49 -15.56 3.54
C HIS A 84 23.37 -14.52 3.37
N LEU A 85 22.20 -14.77 3.97
CA LEU A 85 21.03 -13.89 3.83
C LEU A 85 21.21 -12.55 4.56
N TYR A 86 21.75 -12.55 5.78
CA TYR A 86 21.79 -11.37 6.64
C TYR A 86 23.11 -10.58 6.60
N HIS A 87 24.18 -11.11 5.98
CA HIS A 87 25.40 -10.34 5.71
C HIS A 87 25.51 -9.82 4.27
N GLY A 88 24.71 -10.36 3.34
CA GLY A 88 24.67 -9.95 1.94
C GLY A 88 23.62 -8.88 1.66
N ALA A 89 23.52 -8.50 0.38
CA ALA A 89 22.33 -7.83 -0.12
C ALA A 89 21.15 -8.81 -0.06
N PHE A 90 19.99 -8.34 0.40
CA PHE A 90 18.77 -9.13 0.33
C PHE A 90 18.42 -9.44 -1.13
N PRO A 91 17.85 -10.64 -1.41
CA PRO A 91 17.43 -10.97 -2.76
C PRO A 91 16.35 -9.99 -3.24
N LEU A 92 16.58 -9.38 -4.41
CA LEU A 92 15.64 -8.49 -5.08
C LEU A 92 15.08 -9.18 -6.32
N ALA A 93 13.77 -9.41 -6.35
CA ALA A 93 13.05 -9.82 -7.54
C ALA A 93 12.55 -8.58 -8.29
N ASP A 94 13.40 -8.01 -9.14
CA ASP A 94 13.03 -6.85 -9.96
C ASP A 94 12.30 -7.30 -11.24
N ILE A 95 10.99 -7.49 -11.13
CA ILE A 95 10.14 -7.88 -12.26
C ILE A 95 10.16 -6.89 -13.44
N THR A 96 10.66 -5.66 -13.25
CA THR A 96 10.66 -4.65 -14.31
C THR A 96 11.69 -4.95 -15.40
N VAL A 97 12.76 -5.68 -15.05
CA VAL A 97 13.84 -6.05 -15.98
C VAL A 97 13.74 -7.48 -16.50
N ILE A 98 12.93 -8.34 -15.88
CA ILE A 98 12.74 -9.74 -16.29
C ILE A 98 11.93 -9.76 -17.60
N PRO A 99 12.40 -10.39 -18.69
CA PRO A 99 11.64 -10.54 -19.93
C PRO A 99 10.30 -11.26 -19.73
N ASP A 100 9.28 -10.90 -20.50
CA ASP A 100 7.94 -11.49 -20.36
C ASP A 100 7.95 -13.02 -20.60
N ASP A 101 8.78 -13.49 -21.53
CA ASP A 101 8.91 -14.91 -21.85
C ASP A 101 9.57 -15.69 -20.70
N GLU A 102 10.42 -15.03 -19.92
CA GLU A 102 10.99 -15.60 -18.69
C GLU A 102 9.94 -15.61 -17.57
N ILE A 103 9.19 -14.51 -17.39
CA ILE A 103 8.06 -14.44 -16.45
C ILE A 103 7.05 -15.55 -16.73
N ALA A 104 6.79 -15.87 -18.01
CA ALA A 104 5.87 -16.94 -18.39
C ALA A 104 6.28 -18.32 -17.84
N THR A 105 7.55 -18.52 -17.47
CA THR A 105 8.04 -19.77 -16.87
C THR A 105 7.80 -19.86 -15.36
N HIS A 106 7.42 -18.76 -14.69
CA HIS A 106 7.25 -18.67 -13.23
C HIS A 106 5.94 -19.30 -12.70
N GLN A 107 5.37 -20.22 -13.47
CA GLN A 107 4.21 -21.03 -13.11
C GLN A 107 3.03 -20.20 -12.57
N ARG A 108 2.63 -20.41 -11.30
CA ARG A 108 1.50 -19.74 -10.65
C ARG A 108 1.72 -18.24 -10.45
N MET A 109 2.97 -17.78 -10.46
CA MET A 109 3.30 -16.37 -10.25
C MET A 109 3.32 -15.58 -11.56
N ALA A 110 3.46 -16.25 -12.71
CA ALA A 110 3.61 -15.62 -14.02
C ALA A 110 2.52 -14.58 -14.31
N THR A 111 1.25 -14.93 -14.10
CA THR A 111 0.12 -14.02 -14.37
C THR A 111 0.17 -12.77 -13.48
N LEU A 112 0.52 -12.94 -12.21
CA LEU A 112 0.61 -11.84 -11.24
C LEU A 112 1.80 -10.92 -11.55
N GLU A 113 2.96 -11.49 -11.83
CA GLU A 113 4.16 -10.74 -12.15
C GLU A 113 4.03 -9.99 -13.47
N LEU A 114 3.47 -10.64 -14.50
CA LEU A 114 3.22 -10.00 -15.78
C LEU A 114 2.23 -8.84 -15.61
N LEU A 115 1.14 -9.05 -14.85
CA LEU A 115 0.21 -7.97 -14.56
C LEU A 115 0.90 -6.83 -13.78
N GLN A 116 1.67 -7.13 -12.73
CA GLN A 116 2.36 -6.12 -11.92
C GLN A 116 3.39 -5.32 -12.72
N LYS A 117 4.18 -5.98 -13.56
CA LYS A 117 5.19 -5.35 -14.41
C LYS A 117 4.56 -4.28 -15.32
N HIS A 118 3.36 -4.56 -15.82
CA HIS A 118 2.71 -3.74 -16.83
C HIS A 118 1.52 -2.90 -16.31
N ILE A 119 1.17 -3.01 -15.02
CA ILE A 119 -0.04 -2.39 -14.44
C ILE A 119 -0.12 -0.86 -14.65
N ARG A 120 1.05 -0.21 -14.73
CA ARG A 120 1.17 1.25 -14.91
C ARG A 120 1.16 1.69 -16.37
N GLN A 121 1.21 0.76 -17.33
CA GLN A 121 1.16 1.09 -18.75
C GLN A 121 -0.20 1.74 -19.08
N ARG A 122 -0.19 2.69 -20.01
CA ARG A 122 -1.40 3.42 -20.41
C ARG A 122 -2.41 2.53 -21.13
N ASP A 123 -1.92 1.55 -21.86
CA ASP A 123 -2.72 0.66 -22.68
C ASP A 123 -2.47 -0.79 -22.26
N LEU A 124 -3.29 -1.26 -21.32
CA LEU A 124 -3.22 -2.63 -20.82
C LEU A 124 -3.76 -3.64 -21.86
N ALA A 125 -4.39 -3.20 -22.95
CA ALA A 125 -4.88 -4.11 -24.00
C ALA A 125 -3.71 -4.87 -24.67
N GLN A 126 -2.51 -4.32 -24.67
CA GLN A 126 -1.30 -4.98 -25.18
C GLN A 126 -0.90 -6.22 -24.37
N LEU A 127 -1.33 -6.31 -23.11
CA LEU A 127 -1.14 -7.50 -22.27
C LEU A 127 -2.16 -8.59 -22.53
N LEU A 128 -3.24 -8.30 -23.25
CA LEU A 128 -4.40 -9.17 -23.34
C LEU A 128 -4.04 -10.55 -23.92
N ASP A 129 -3.22 -10.60 -24.98
CA ASP A 129 -2.75 -11.84 -25.58
C ASP A 129 -1.97 -12.68 -24.56
N LYS A 130 -0.91 -12.11 -23.96
CA LYS A 130 -0.02 -12.81 -23.02
C LYS A 130 -0.73 -13.25 -21.74
N LEU A 131 -1.58 -12.40 -21.17
CA LEU A 131 -2.36 -12.76 -19.98
C LEU A 131 -3.38 -13.86 -20.31
N SER A 132 -3.98 -13.84 -21.50
CA SER A 132 -4.89 -14.92 -21.94
C SER A 132 -4.14 -16.25 -22.04
N GLU A 133 -2.96 -16.25 -22.67
CA GLU A 133 -2.10 -17.44 -22.78
C GLU A 133 -1.74 -18.00 -21.41
N LEU A 134 -1.29 -17.15 -20.48
CA LEU A 134 -0.97 -17.57 -19.12
C LEU A 134 -2.17 -18.12 -18.36
N LEU A 135 -3.33 -17.50 -18.49
CA LEU A 135 -4.55 -17.99 -17.86
C LEU A 135 -5.02 -19.31 -18.46
N LEU A 136 -4.80 -19.55 -19.76
CA LEU A 136 -5.12 -20.81 -20.45
C LEU A 136 -4.26 -21.98 -19.97
N THR A 137 -3.07 -21.74 -19.42
CA THR A 137 -2.24 -22.80 -18.80
C THR A 137 -2.93 -23.52 -17.63
N GLY A 138 -3.97 -22.90 -17.05
CA GLY A 138 -4.71 -23.48 -15.92
C GLY A 138 -3.94 -23.50 -14.60
N LEU A 139 -2.80 -22.82 -14.52
CA LEU A 139 -1.99 -22.75 -13.30
C LEU A 139 -2.58 -21.81 -12.24
N ALA A 140 -3.32 -20.79 -12.67
CA ALA A 140 -3.99 -19.84 -11.78
C ALA A 140 -5.32 -20.41 -11.26
N THR A 141 -5.51 -20.37 -9.94
CA THR A 141 -6.79 -20.73 -9.30
C THR A 141 -7.82 -19.63 -9.49
N GLU A 142 -9.11 -19.95 -9.35
CA GLU A 142 -10.19 -18.94 -9.39
C GLU A 142 -9.97 -17.80 -8.39
N SER A 143 -9.52 -18.12 -7.17
CA SER A 143 -9.20 -17.11 -6.16
C SER A 143 -8.04 -16.19 -6.59
N GLN A 144 -7.04 -16.72 -7.29
CA GLN A 144 -5.95 -15.93 -7.85
C GLN A 144 -6.45 -15.03 -8.99
N VAL A 145 -7.27 -15.56 -9.90
CA VAL A 145 -7.88 -14.77 -10.98
C VAL A 145 -8.72 -13.62 -10.40
N GLN A 146 -9.54 -13.89 -9.39
CA GLN A 146 -10.31 -12.86 -8.72
C GLN A 146 -9.41 -11.79 -8.09
N ALA A 147 -8.38 -12.18 -7.33
CA ALA A 147 -7.43 -11.25 -6.73
C ALA A 147 -6.72 -10.38 -7.79
N LEU A 148 -6.33 -10.96 -8.93
CA LEU A 148 -5.72 -10.25 -10.05
C LEU A 148 -6.65 -9.20 -10.65
N MET A 149 -7.93 -9.52 -10.85
CA MET A 149 -8.89 -8.56 -11.38
C MET A 149 -9.17 -7.43 -10.39
N HIS A 150 -9.29 -7.72 -9.09
CA HIS A 150 -9.41 -6.67 -8.07
C HIS A 150 -8.17 -5.76 -8.06
N TYR A 151 -6.98 -6.33 -8.14
CA TYR A 151 -5.74 -5.56 -8.24
C TYR A 151 -5.72 -4.69 -9.50
N LEU A 152 -6.15 -5.21 -10.64
CA LEU A 152 -6.24 -4.47 -11.92
C LEU A 152 -7.14 -3.24 -11.80
N VAL A 153 -8.30 -3.36 -11.16
CA VAL A 153 -9.23 -2.25 -10.97
C VAL A 153 -8.69 -1.20 -9.98
N GLN A 154 -7.96 -1.63 -8.95
CA GLN A 154 -7.45 -0.73 -7.91
C GLN A 154 -6.17 0.00 -8.31
N ALA A 155 -5.25 -0.69 -8.98
CA ALA A 155 -3.90 -0.19 -9.28
C ALA A 155 -3.68 0.12 -10.76
N GLY A 156 -4.55 -0.38 -11.66
CA GLY A 156 -4.41 -0.22 -13.09
C GLY A 156 -4.78 1.17 -13.59
N ASN A 157 -4.02 1.66 -14.57
CA ASN A 157 -4.30 2.90 -15.28
C ASN A 157 -5.25 2.71 -16.48
N THR A 158 -5.90 1.55 -16.60
CA THR A 158 -6.81 1.28 -17.72
C THR A 158 -8.06 2.15 -17.61
N ARG A 159 -8.41 2.84 -18.71
CA ARG A 159 -9.61 3.69 -18.78
C ARG A 159 -10.90 2.86 -18.85
N GLU A 160 -10.81 1.61 -19.30
CA GLU A 160 -11.95 0.72 -19.53
C GLU A 160 -11.70 -0.67 -18.89
N PRO A 161 -11.56 -0.78 -17.55
CA PRO A 161 -11.22 -2.04 -16.88
C PRO A 161 -12.24 -3.15 -17.14
N ILE A 162 -13.53 -2.81 -17.17
CA ILE A 162 -14.60 -3.77 -17.43
C ILE A 162 -14.51 -4.35 -18.85
N LYS A 163 -14.19 -3.51 -19.84
CA LYS A 163 -14.00 -3.95 -21.23
C LYS A 163 -12.82 -4.91 -21.35
N PHE A 164 -11.70 -4.58 -20.69
CA PHE A 164 -10.55 -5.47 -20.61
C PHE A 164 -10.92 -6.84 -20.01
N ILE A 165 -11.67 -6.87 -18.90
CA ILE A 165 -12.12 -8.11 -18.25
C ILE A 165 -13.01 -8.93 -19.18
N ARG A 166 -13.94 -8.28 -19.90
CA ARG A 166 -14.80 -8.94 -20.89
C ARG A 166 -14.01 -9.53 -22.05
N GLU A 167 -13.06 -8.78 -22.59
CA GLU A 167 -12.19 -9.26 -23.66
C GLU A 167 -11.33 -10.44 -23.20
N LEU A 168 -10.85 -10.42 -21.96
CA LEU A 168 -10.13 -11.54 -21.36
C LEU A 168 -11.03 -12.78 -21.21
N ALA A 169 -12.27 -12.59 -20.75
CA ALA A 169 -13.26 -13.67 -20.61
C ALA A 169 -13.59 -14.36 -21.94
N LEU A 170 -13.58 -13.61 -23.06
CA LEU A 170 -13.77 -14.18 -24.41
C LEU A 170 -12.62 -15.10 -24.82
N ARG A 171 -11.39 -14.80 -24.37
CA ARG A 171 -10.17 -15.52 -24.74
C ARG A 171 -9.83 -16.65 -23.77
N THR A 172 -10.40 -16.64 -22.56
CA THR A 172 -10.17 -17.65 -21.52
C THR A 172 -11.48 -18.33 -21.11
N PRO A 173 -12.03 -19.27 -21.92
CA PRO A 173 -13.34 -19.87 -21.67
C PRO A 173 -13.49 -20.50 -20.28
N GLN A 174 -12.41 -21.09 -19.74
CA GLN A 174 -12.39 -21.71 -18.42
C GLN A 174 -12.58 -20.73 -17.25
N HIS A 175 -12.25 -19.45 -17.44
CA HIS A 175 -12.43 -18.40 -16.44
C HIS A 175 -13.60 -17.48 -16.77
N LYS A 176 -14.38 -17.79 -17.81
CA LYS A 176 -15.42 -16.90 -18.34
C LYS A 176 -16.45 -16.54 -17.29
N GLU A 177 -16.99 -17.52 -16.56
CA GLU A 177 -18.01 -17.28 -15.54
C GLU A 177 -17.49 -16.36 -14.43
N THR A 178 -16.30 -16.64 -13.89
CA THR A 178 -15.65 -15.82 -12.87
C THR A 178 -15.41 -14.39 -13.35
N LEU A 179 -14.84 -14.23 -14.55
CA LEU A 179 -14.53 -12.91 -15.12
C LEU A 179 -15.79 -12.12 -15.45
N MET A 180 -16.84 -12.77 -15.97
CA MET A 180 -18.13 -12.13 -16.24
C MET A 180 -18.80 -11.67 -14.94
N THR A 181 -18.80 -12.51 -13.91
CA THR A 181 -19.32 -12.15 -12.58
C THR A 181 -18.61 -10.93 -12.01
N ILE A 182 -17.27 -10.88 -12.14
CA ILE A 182 -16.48 -9.73 -11.70
C ILE A 182 -16.83 -8.47 -12.52
N ALA A 183 -16.95 -8.59 -13.85
CA ALA A 183 -17.32 -7.48 -14.71
C ALA A 183 -18.71 -6.91 -14.37
N GLU A 184 -19.71 -7.78 -14.17
CA GLU A 184 -21.08 -7.41 -13.78
C GLU A 184 -21.11 -6.74 -12.40
N TYR A 185 -20.39 -7.31 -11.43
CA TYR A 185 -20.25 -6.72 -10.10
C TYR A 185 -19.65 -5.31 -10.16
N LEU A 186 -18.59 -5.10 -10.95
CA LEU A 186 -17.95 -3.81 -11.11
C LEU A 186 -18.86 -2.79 -11.81
N GLU A 187 -19.63 -3.21 -12.82
CA GLU A 187 -20.63 -2.36 -13.48
C GLU A 187 -21.73 -1.94 -12.51
N GLN A 188 -22.29 -2.88 -11.74
CA GLN A 188 -23.31 -2.59 -10.74
C GLN A 188 -22.78 -1.62 -9.68
N GLN A 189 -21.58 -1.84 -9.15
CA GLN A 189 -20.96 -0.93 -8.19
C GLN A 189 -20.74 0.47 -8.78
N GLY A 190 -20.31 0.55 -10.05
CA GLY A 190 -20.15 1.81 -10.76
C GLY A 190 -21.48 2.56 -10.90
N LEU A 191 -22.54 1.86 -11.29
CA LEU A 191 -23.89 2.42 -11.42
C LEU A 191 -24.45 2.90 -10.09
N GLU A 192 -24.35 2.09 -9.03
CA GLU A 192 -24.82 2.45 -7.70
C GLU A 192 -24.11 3.69 -7.15
N ARG A 193 -22.78 3.78 -7.33
CA ARG A 193 -22.00 4.96 -6.97
C ARG A 193 -22.42 6.19 -7.78
N GLY A 194 -22.59 6.04 -9.09
CA GLY A 194 -23.03 7.12 -9.97
C GLY A 194 -24.42 7.65 -9.60
N LEU A 195 -25.37 6.76 -9.32
CA LEU A 195 -26.72 7.13 -8.87
C LEU A 195 -26.70 7.80 -7.50
N ALA A 196 -25.88 7.31 -6.56
CA ALA A 196 -25.75 7.91 -5.24
C ALA A 196 -25.17 9.32 -5.34
N GLN A 197 -24.11 9.51 -6.13
CA GLN A 197 -23.50 10.82 -6.38
C GLN A 197 -24.48 11.77 -7.07
N GLY A 198 -25.14 11.34 -8.15
CA GLY A 198 -26.12 12.16 -8.86
C GLY A 198 -27.31 12.55 -7.98
N ARG A 199 -27.79 11.66 -7.11
CA ARG A 199 -28.83 12.00 -6.11
C ARG A 199 -28.35 12.98 -5.04
N GLN A 200 -27.06 12.98 -4.72
CA GLN A 200 -26.50 13.92 -3.76
C GLN A 200 -26.33 15.30 -4.42
N GLU A 201 -25.75 15.34 -5.61
CA GLU A 201 -25.58 16.56 -6.41
C GLU A 201 -26.94 17.20 -6.72
N GLY A 202 -27.90 16.45 -7.24
CA GLY A 202 -29.24 16.97 -7.52
C GLY A 202 -29.99 17.46 -6.27
N ARG A 203 -29.75 16.85 -5.09
CA ARG A 203 -30.28 17.37 -3.82
C ARG A 203 -29.59 18.63 -3.34
N GLN A 204 -28.32 18.84 -3.68
CA GLN A 204 -27.61 20.08 -3.36
C GLN A 204 -28.03 21.19 -4.31
N GLU A 205 -28.10 20.91 -5.61
CA GLU A 205 -28.54 21.84 -6.64
C GLU A 205 -29.99 22.27 -6.41
N GLY A 206 -30.93 21.33 -6.25
CA GLY A 206 -32.33 21.68 -5.98
C GLY A 206 -32.54 22.46 -4.68
N ARG A 207 -31.73 22.21 -3.63
CA ARG A 207 -31.75 23.05 -2.41
C ARG A 207 -31.24 24.46 -2.67
N LYS A 208 -30.20 24.60 -3.52
CA LYS A 208 -29.64 25.89 -3.90
C LYS A 208 -30.63 26.69 -4.76
N GLU A 209 -31.21 26.06 -5.78
CA GLU A 209 -32.23 26.68 -6.63
C GLU A 209 -33.45 27.14 -5.82
N GLU A 210 -33.93 26.31 -4.90
CA GLU A 210 -35.04 26.67 -4.02
C GLU A 210 -34.68 27.83 -3.08
N ALA A 211 -33.48 27.83 -2.49
CA ALA A 211 -32.99 28.94 -1.68
C ALA A 211 -32.91 30.24 -2.48
N GLN A 212 -32.45 30.18 -3.73
CA GLN A 212 -32.41 31.34 -4.65
C GLN A 212 -33.83 31.83 -4.99
N ARG A 213 -34.76 30.92 -5.28
CA ARG A 213 -36.16 31.27 -5.56
C ARG A 213 -36.84 31.95 -4.37
N ILE A 214 -36.61 31.45 -3.16
CA ILE A 214 -37.09 32.07 -1.91
C ILE A 214 -36.44 33.44 -1.71
N ALA A 215 -35.13 33.56 -1.94
CA ALA A 215 -34.42 34.83 -1.82
C ALA A 215 -34.97 35.90 -2.77
N VAL A 216 -35.21 35.57 -4.04
CA VAL A 216 -35.84 36.46 -5.02
C VAL A 216 -37.22 36.91 -4.51
N ALA A 217 -38.07 35.99 -4.06
CA ALA A 217 -39.39 36.34 -3.54
C ALA A 217 -39.33 37.26 -2.30
N MET A 218 -38.37 37.05 -1.40
CA MET A 218 -38.14 37.88 -0.22
C MET A 218 -37.64 39.29 -0.60
N LEU A 219 -36.70 39.38 -1.54
CA LEU A 219 -36.17 40.66 -2.04
C LEU A 219 -37.26 41.49 -2.72
N HIS A 220 -38.08 40.86 -3.57
CA HIS A 220 -39.25 41.51 -4.20
C HIS A 220 -40.29 41.99 -3.18
N SER A 221 -40.38 41.32 -2.03
CA SER A 221 -41.27 41.70 -0.92
C SER A 221 -40.67 42.81 -0.03
N GLY A 222 -39.48 43.33 -0.36
CA GLY A 222 -38.84 44.44 0.33
C GLY A 222 -38.06 44.05 1.60
N LEU A 223 -37.75 42.77 1.81
CA LEU A 223 -36.91 42.36 2.94
C LEU A 223 -35.45 42.81 2.73
N PRO A 224 -34.75 43.26 3.80
CA PRO A 224 -33.36 43.68 3.70
C PRO A 224 -32.41 42.50 3.47
N ARG A 225 -31.36 42.72 2.67
CA ARG A 225 -30.45 41.68 2.15
C ARG A 225 -29.75 40.88 3.24
N ASP A 226 -29.39 41.52 4.34
CA ASP A 226 -28.74 40.90 5.50
C ASP A 226 -29.67 39.89 6.21
N LEU A 227 -30.97 40.14 6.19
CA LEU A 227 -31.98 39.22 6.70
C LEU A 227 -32.24 38.07 5.71
N VAL A 228 -32.30 38.35 4.40
CA VAL A 228 -32.45 37.33 3.36
C VAL A 228 -31.28 36.34 3.34
N ALA A 229 -30.04 36.83 3.47
CA ALA A 229 -28.84 35.99 3.57
C ALA A 229 -28.89 35.04 4.77
N ARG A 230 -29.30 35.56 5.95
CA ARG A 230 -29.44 34.75 7.17
C ARG A 230 -30.54 33.69 7.07
N LEU A 231 -31.65 33.99 6.39
CA LEU A 231 -32.80 33.09 6.30
C LEU A 231 -32.66 32.02 5.21
N THR A 232 -31.99 32.34 4.09
CA THR A 232 -31.81 31.41 2.97
C THR A 232 -30.48 30.68 3.01
N GLY A 233 -29.52 31.14 3.83
CA GLY A 233 -28.17 30.58 3.92
C GLY A 233 -27.29 30.89 2.71
N LEU A 234 -27.73 31.78 1.81
CA LEU A 234 -26.97 32.25 0.66
C LEU A 234 -25.95 33.31 1.08
N THR A 235 -24.80 33.31 0.42
CA THR A 235 -23.77 34.34 0.62
C THR A 235 -24.17 35.65 -0.08
N GLU A 236 -23.60 36.79 0.35
CA GLU A 236 -23.89 38.08 -0.31
C GLU A 236 -23.51 38.08 -1.80
N GLN A 237 -22.44 37.37 -2.16
CA GLN A 237 -22.02 37.22 -3.57
C GLN A 237 -23.08 36.46 -4.40
N GLU A 238 -23.76 35.49 -3.81
CA GLU A 238 -24.84 34.74 -4.47
C GLU A 238 -26.15 35.51 -4.55
N LEU A 239 -26.38 36.47 -3.64
CA LEU A 239 -27.57 37.33 -3.63
C LEU A 239 -27.45 38.55 -4.55
N THR A 240 -26.23 39.00 -4.83
CA THR A 240 -25.96 40.19 -5.67
C THR A 240 -26.62 40.11 -7.06
N PRO A 241 -26.52 39.00 -7.82
CA PRO A 241 -27.16 38.90 -9.14
C PRO A 241 -28.67 38.61 -9.11
N LEU A 242 -29.26 38.37 -7.93
CA LEU A 242 -30.69 38.03 -7.77
C LEU A 242 -31.57 39.23 -7.40
N ALA A 243 -30.97 40.42 -7.31
CA ALA A 243 -31.60 41.64 -6.81
C ALA A 243 -31.86 42.71 -7.88
N ASP A 244 -31.54 42.38 -9.14
CA ASP A 244 -31.87 43.16 -10.35
C ASP A 244 -33.16 42.60 -10.98
#